data_AF-A0A7S2LTF2-F1
#
_entry.id   AF-A0A7S2LTF2-F1
#
_cell.length_a   1.000
_cell.length_b   1.000
_cell.length_c   1.000
_cell.angle_alpha   90.00
_cell.angle_beta   90.00
_cell.angle_gamma   90.00
#
_symmetry.space_group_name_H-M   'P 1'
#
loop_
_entity.id
_entity.type
_entity.pdbx_description
1 polymer ?
#
loop_
_entity_poly.entity_id
_entity_poly.type
_entity_poly.pdbx_seq_one_letter_code
_entity_poly.pdbx_strand_id
1 'polypeptide(L)'
;PVWAARLHGRLRGRLRGRLGAGRSAPPWAPMSLRTVVEVAIHYESFRNVDLFHQGLYHLRSRLYREDGSHRVLAVPYTNFACTAQVPDVSAGKSKPRTDHHHLIPAHIIEEQCTFSTRSFLIRYCEEEVEVNDVGQFRVEYEGLDQSASVVLEVDLMFADLTAHGGADRFGEHPDVDSTEFKSVSSQIYRLHEVESGLHQFCPVVFDEFHFCLANIVVHSTLLDFRLRVNAVDRVLLRPKVAPQQASDDAAGAQGASRPPAAVVAALGASG
;
A
#
# COMPACT_ATOMS: atom_id res chain seq x y z
N PRO A 1 -44.33 -20.47 -63.23
CA PRO A 1 -44.66 -21.28 -62.03
C PRO A 1 -44.57 -20.39 -60.77
N VAL A 2 -45.64 -19.66 -60.41
CA VAL A 2 -46.76 -20.14 -59.56
C VAL A 2 -46.24 -20.36 -58.13
N TRP A 3 -46.43 -19.37 -57.22
CA TRP A 3 -47.39 -19.40 -56.07
C TRP A 3 -47.03 -20.48 -55.02
N ALA A 4 -47.21 -20.33 -53.70
CA ALA A 4 -47.70 -19.28 -52.82
C ALA A 4 -47.46 -19.74 -51.36
N ALA A 5 -47.41 -18.76 -50.46
CA ALA A 5 -47.98 -18.70 -49.11
C ALA A 5 -48.39 -20.00 -48.36
N ARG A 6 -48.04 -20.06 -47.06
CA ARG A 6 -49.05 -20.17 -45.98
C ARG A 6 -48.49 -19.81 -44.59
N LEU A 7 -49.09 -18.77 -44.00
CA LEU A 7 -49.15 -18.51 -42.56
C LEU A 7 -49.96 -19.60 -41.85
N HIS A 8 -49.60 -19.91 -40.60
CA HIS A 8 -50.54 -19.94 -39.46
C HIS A 8 -49.79 -20.09 -38.13
N GLY A 9 -50.20 -19.32 -37.11
CA GLY A 9 -49.78 -19.53 -35.73
C GLY A 9 -49.94 -18.31 -34.82
N ARG A 10 -51.17 -18.05 -34.36
CA ARG A 10 -51.45 -17.12 -33.25
C ARG A 10 -50.78 -17.64 -31.96
N LEU A 11 -50.26 -16.75 -31.11
CA LEU A 11 -50.78 -16.57 -29.75
C LEU A 11 -50.15 -15.36 -29.04
N ARG A 12 -50.98 -14.72 -28.22
CA ARG A 12 -50.75 -13.48 -27.48
C ARG A 12 -49.70 -13.65 -26.38
N GLY A 13 -48.77 -12.70 -26.29
CA GLY A 13 -47.89 -12.52 -25.12
C GLY A 13 -47.61 -11.04 -24.90
N ARG A 14 -48.33 -10.42 -23.96
CA ARG A 14 -48.15 -9.03 -23.54
C ARG A 14 -46.89 -8.95 -22.66
N LEU A 15 -45.74 -8.65 -23.24
CA LEU A 15 -44.54 -8.27 -22.48
C LEU A 15 -44.45 -6.74 -22.40
N ARG A 16 -45.01 -6.18 -21.32
CA ARG A 16 -44.64 -4.84 -20.86
C ARG A 16 -43.23 -4.94 -20.25
N GLY A 17 -42.20 -4.77 -21.07
CA GLY A 17 -40.86 -4.47 -20.62
C GLY A 17 -40.85 -3.08 -20.00
N ARG A 18 -40.80 -3.03 -18.66
CA ARG A 18 -40.71 -1.81 -17.87
C ARG A 18 -39.32 -1.22 -18.13
N LEU A 19 -39.25 -0.12 -18.89
CA LEU A 19 -38.06 0.71 -19.02
C LEU A 19 -37.56 1.05 -17.60
N GLY A 20 -36.37 0.55 -17.26
CA GLY A 20 -35.70 0.85 -16.01
C GLY A 20 -35.44 2.34 -15.94
N ALA A 21 -36.17 3.02 -15.06
CA ALA A 21 -35.91 4.40 -14.71
C ALA A 21 -34.47 4.51 -14.18
N GLY A 22 -33.71 5.43 -14.77
CA GLY A 22 -32.38 5.80 -14.30
C GLY A 22 -32.45 6.10 -12.80
N ARG A 23 -31.66 5.35 -12.02
CA ARG A 23 -31.48 5.59 -10.59
C ARG A 23 -30.57 6.82 -10.45
N SER A 24 -31.16 8.01 -10.37
CA SER A 24 -30.46 9.16 -9.83
C SER A 24 -30.21 8.95 -8.34
N ALA A 25 -28.98 9.15 -7.90
CA ALA A 25 -28.62 9.13 -6.50
C ALA A 25 -29.41 10.23 -5.74
N PRO A 26 -29.81 10.00 -4.48
CA PRO A 26 -30.56 10.99 -3.71
C PRO A 26 -29.69 12.24 -3.43
N PRO A 27 -30.30 13.44 -3.36
CA PRO A 27 -29.59 14.73 -3.22
C PRO A 27 -28.87 14.97 -1.88
N TRP A 28 -28.88 13.98 -0.96
CA TRP A 28 -28.25 14.07 0.37
C TRP A 28 -27.12 13.05 0.57
N ALA A 29 -26.73 12.31 -0.48
CA ALA A 29 -25.59 11.40 -0.39
C ALA A 29 -24.35 12.16 0.12
N PRO A 30 -23.71 11.72 1.22
CA PRO A 30 -22.53 12.40 1.74
C PRO A 30 -21.45 12.37 0.66
N MET A 31 -20.99 13.54 0.25
CA MET A 31 -19.89 13.65 -0.69
C MET A 31 -18.58 13.48 0.11
N SER A 32 -17.75 12.51 -0.28
CA SER A 32 -16.38 12.42 0.20
C SER A 32 -15.49 13.20 -0.75
N LEU A 33 -14.78 14.20 -0.23
CA LEU A 33 -13.70 14.86 -0.96
C LEU A 33 -12.42 14.10 -0.66
N ARG A 34 -11.71 13.65 -1.68
CA ARG A 34 -10.41 13.02 -1.53
C ARG A 34 -9.32 13.90 -2.11
N THR A 35 -8.27 14.12 -1.35
CA THR A 35 -7.09 14.84 -1.76
C THR A 35 -6.06 13.82 -2.25
N VAL A 36 -5.49 14.06 -3.44
CA VAL A 36 -4.45 13.22 -4.03
C VAL A 36 -3.14 13.98 -4.00
N VAL A 37 -2.18 13.45 -3.26
CA VAL A 37 -0.85 14.03 -3.10
C VAL A 37 0.19 13.08 -3.68
N GLU A 38 1.13 13.65 -4.42
CA GLU A 38 2.31 12.96 -4.92
C GLU A 38 3.49 13.29 -4.02
N VAL A 39 4.26 12.27 -3.66
CA VAL A 39 5.50 12.39 -2.92
C VAL A 39 6.60 11.70 -3.72
N ALA A 40 7.60 12.46 -4.15
CA ALA A 40 8.79 11.94 -4.80
C ALA A 40 9.96 11.99 -3.83
N ILE A 41 10.63 10.85 -3.66
CA ILE A 41 11.77 10.69 -2.78
C ILE A 41 12.99 10.46 -3.65
N HIS A 42 13.94 11.39 -3.61
CA HIS A 42 15.20 11.30 -4.32
C HIS A 42 16.31 10.88 -3.36
N TYR A 43 16.93 9.74 -3.63
CA TYR A 43 18.11 9.25 -2.94
C TYR A 43 19.35 9.75 -3.68
N GLU A 44 20.06 10.73 -3.12
CA GLU A 44 21.20 11.37 -3.77
C GLU A 44 22.47 10.53 -3.59
N SER A 45 22.96 10.42 -2.35
CA SER A 45 24.14 9.64 -2.02
C SER A 45 23.97 8.83 -0.73
N PHE A 46 24.73 7.76 -0.65
CA PHE A 46 24.87 6.92 0.53
C PHE A 46 26.32 6.92 0.97
N ARG A 47 26.58 7.34 2.19
CA ARG A 47 27.91 7.32 2.81
C ARG A 47 27.94 6.30 3.92
N ASN A 48 28.71 5.24 3.70
CA ASN A 48 29.11 4.33 4.75
C ASN A 48 30.09 5.08 5.68
N VAL A 49 29.82 5.16 6.98
CA VAL A 49 30.81 5.66 7.94
C VAL A 49 31.50 4.48 8.61
N ASP A 50 30.74 3.56 9.19
CA ASP A 50 31.27 2.37 9.88
C ASP A 50 30.31 1.17 9.84
N LEU A 51 30.07 0.62 8.65
CA LEU A 51 29.38 -0.67 8.48
C LEU A 51 30.35 -1.83 8.78
N PHE A 52 29.94 -2.72 9.68
CA PHE A 52 30.76 -3.87 10.12
C PHE A 52 30.93 -4.96 9.07
N HIS A 53 30.06 -5.00 8.05
CA HIS A 53 29.99 -6.10 7.10
C HIS A 53 30.09 -5.61 5.66
N GLN A 54 30.89 -6.31 4.87
CA GLN A 54 30.93 -6.11 3.43
C GLN A 54 29.77 -6.87 2.80
N GLY A 55 29.06 -6.25 1.88
CA GLY A 55 27.96 -6.89 1.20
C GLY A 55 27.13 -5.96 0.36
N LEU A 56 25.99 -6.47 -0.11
CA LEU A 56 25.04 -5.68 -0.87
C LEU A 56 24.08 -4.97 0.06
N TYR A 57 23.90 -3.70 -0.22
CA TYR A 57 22.95 -2.84 0.46
C TYR A 57 21.97 -2.25 -0.53
N HIS A 58 20.75 -2.00 -0.08
CA HIS A 58 19.81 -1.12 -0.76
C HIS A 58 18.92 -0.44 0.27
N LEU A 59 18.36 0.70 -0.10
CA LEU A 59 17.42 1.42 0.73
C LEU A 59 16.01 1.06 0.30
N ARG A 60 15.16 0.68 1.25
CA ARG A 60 13.75 0.43 1.00
C ARG A 60 12.95 1.52 1.70
N SER A 61 12.05 2.17 0.97
CA SER A 61 11.16 3.18 1.52
C SER A 61 9.70 2.79 1.42
N ARG A 62 8.96 3.19 2.44
CA ARG A 62 7.53 3.03 2.54
C ARG A 62 6.91 4.33 3.04
N LEU A 63 5.79 4.72 2.45
CA LEU A 63 5.01 5.84 2.98
C LEU A 63 3.62 5.37 3.38
N TYR A 64 3.15 5.89 4.51
CA TYR A 64 1.81 5.64 4.98
C TYR A 64 1.30 6.81 5.81
N ARG A 65 -0.01 7.00 5.79
CA ARG A 65 -0.70 7.94 6.67
C ARG A 65 -1.42 7.17 7.76
N GLU A 66 -1.31 7.64 8.99
CA GLU A 66 -2.11 7.15 10.12
C GLU A 66 -3.29 8.09 10.33
N ASP A 67 -4.51 7.59 10.15
CA ASP A 67 -5.75 8.32 10.42
C ASP A 67 -6.51 7.59 11.54
N GLY A 68 -6.09 7.84 12.78
CA GLY A 68 -6.59 7.18 13.98
C GLY A 68 -6.42 5.66 13.95
N SER A 69 -7.49 4.93 13.61
CA SER A 69 -7.54 3.46 13.57
C SER A 69 -7.16 2.84 12.22
N HIS A 70 -7.05 3.65 11.15
CA HIS A 70 -6.77 3.16 9.81
C HIS A 70 -5.44 3.68 9.28
N ARG A 71 -4.63 2.79 8.72
CA ARG A 71 -3.40 3.13 8.01
C ARG A 71 -3.67 3.11 6.50
N VAL A 72 -3.46 4.24 5.84
CA VAL A 72 -3.58 4.35 4.38
C VAL A 72 -2.16 4.34 3.81
N LEU A 73 -1.81 3.28 3.08
CA LEU A 73 -0.50 3.15 2.44
C LEU A 73 -0.44 4.03 1.18
N ALA A 74 0.70 4.68 0.99
CA ALA A 74 1.02 5.32 -0.29
C ALA A 74 1.34 4.25 -1.32
N VAL A 75 0.82 4.39 -2.53
CA VAL A 75 1.12 3.44 -3.61
C VAL A 75 2.29 3.99 -4.42
N PRO A 76 3.46 3.34 -4.40
CA PRO A 76 4.52 3.65 -5.36
C PRO A 76 4.04 3.26 -6.77
N TYR A 77 4.24 4.14 -7.75
CA TYR A 77 3.77 3.89 -9.12
C TYR A 77 4.83 4.14 -10.19
N THR A 78 5.92 4.83 -9.86
CA THR A 78 7.01 5.08 -10.80
C THR A 78 8.32 5.19 -10.05
N ASN A 79 9.38 4.66 -10.64
CA ASN A 79 10.75 4.88 -10.22
C ASN A 79 11.56 5.45 -11.38
N PHE A 80 12.50 6.35 -11.06
CA PHE A 80 13.48 6.85 -12.01
C PHE A 80 14.85 6.53 -11.46
N ALA A 81 15.60 5.68 -12.15
CA ALA A 81 17.04 5.63 -11.93
C ALA A 81 17.65 6.76 -12.74
N CYS A 82 18.19 7.80 -12.09
CA CYS A 82 19.05 8.75 -12.78
C CYS A 82 20.42 8.10 -12.96
N THR A 83 20.47 7.04 -13.77
CA THR A 83 21.72 6.62 -14.34
C THR A 83 22.10 7.70 -15.32
N ALA A 84 23.07 8.53 -14.96
CA ALA A 84 23.87 9.24 -15.93
C ALA A 84 24.55 8.18 -16.82
N GLN A 85 23.80 7.60 -17.74
CA GLN A 85 24.34 6.86 -18.87
C GLN A 85 25.06 7.92 -19.70
N VAL A 86 26.33 8.12 -19.41
CA VAL A 86 27.25 8.50 -20.47
C VAL A 86 27.14 7.35 -21.48
N PRO A 87 26.58 7.57 -22.68
CA PRO A 87 26.67 6.57 -23.72
C PRO A 87 28.15 6.50 -24.04
N ASP A 88 28.81 5.43 -23.63
CA ASP A 88 30.20 5.20 -23.97
C ASP A 88 30.25 4.86 -25.47
N VAL A 89 30.32 5.91 -26.31
CA VAL A 89 30.45 5.80 -27.77
C VAL A 89 31.88 5.37 -28.15
N SER A 90 32.73 4.96 -27.20
CA SER A 90 34.15 4.74 -27.48
C SER A 90 34.86 3.76 -26.54
N ALA A 91 34.60 2.45 -26.66
CA ALA A 91 35.60 1.46 -26.24
C ALA A 91 35.41 0.10 -26.95
N GLY A 92 36.42 -0.30 -27.71
CA GLY A 92 36.45 -1.59 -28.39
C GLY A 92 36.57 -2.78 -27.44
N LYS A 93 35.93 -3.89 -27.81
CA LYS A 93 36.19 -5.30 -27.41
C LYS A 93 37.04 -5.51 -26.14
N SER A 94 36.57 -5.09 -24.98
CA SER A 94 36.93 -5.67 -23.69
C SER A 94 35.65 -6.18 -23.03
N LYS A 95 35.70 -7.35 -22.39
CA LYS A 95 34.54 -7.88 -21.62
C LYS A 95 33.97 -6.75 -20.76
N PRO A 96 32.64 -6.52 -20.75
CA PRO A 96 32.05 -5.53 -19.87
C PRO A 96 32.43 -5.91 -18.44
N ARG A 97 33.14 -5.03 -17.74
CA ARG A 97 33.37 -5.19 -16.30
C ARG A 97 31.99 -5.11 -15.66
N THR A 98 31.61 -6.13 -14.89
CA THR A 98 30.34 -6.12 -14.17
C THR A 98 30.30 -4.90 -13.26
N ASP A 99 29.26 -4.08 -13.40
CA ASP A 99 29.06 -2.94 -12.52
C ASP A 99 28.47 -3.44 -11.20
N HIS A 100 29.29 -3.46 -10.15
CA HIS A 100 28.92 -4.00 -8.85
C HIS A 100 27.88 -3.14 -8.10
N HIS A 101 27.58 -1.93 -8.58
CA HIS A 101 26.58 -1.03 -8.00
C HIS A 101 25.24 -1.04 -8.77
N HIS A 102 25.09 -1.92 -9.75
CA HIS A 102 23.89 -2.03 -10.59
C HIS A 102 23.44 -3.49 -10.75
N LEU A 103 23.70 -4.33 -9.74
CA LEU A 103 23.38 -5.75 -9.78
C LEU A 103 21.87 -6.00 -9.69
N ILE A 104 21.17 -5.20 -8.89
CA ILE A 104 19.71 -5.20 -8.80
C ILE A 104 19.26 -3.78 -9.11
N PRO A 105 18.46 -3.55 -10.16
CA PRO A 105 17.93 -2.23 -10.45
C PRO A 105 16.92 -1.80 -9.38
N ALA A 106 16.70 -0.49 -9.29
CA ALA A 106 15.61 0.05 -8.48
C ALA A 106 14.29 -0.59 -8.92
N HIS A 107 13.49 -1.03 -7.95
CA HIS A 107 12.25 -1.77 -8.22
C HIS A 107 11.19 -1.43 -7.19
N ILE A 108 9.94 -1.66 -7.57
CA ILE A 108 8.77 -1.42 -6.73
C ILE A 108 8.15 -2.76 -6.40
N ILE A 109 7.86 -2.99 -5.12
CA ILE A 109 7.15 -4.18 -4.66
C ILE A 109 5.70 -3.75 -4.40
N GLU A 110 4.83 -4.02 -5.36
CA GLU A 110 3.42 -3.59 -5.33
C GLU A 110 2.67 -4.18 -4.13
N GLU A 111 2.92 -5.45 -3.78
CA GLU A 111 2.27 -6.16 -2.68
C GLU A 111 2.51 -5.50 -1.31
N GLN A 112 3.70 -4.93 -1.12
CA GLN A 112 4.09 -4.27 0.13
C GLN A 112 3.96 -2.74 0.05
N CYS A 113 3.68 -2.20 -1.14
CA CYS A 113 3.70 -0.77 -1.44
C CYS A 113 5.03 -0.12 -1.04
N THR A 114 6.15 -0.79 -1.33
CA THR A 114 7.50 -0.30 -1.01
C THR A 114 8.30 -0.04 -2.28
N PHE A 115 9.15 0.98 -2.23
CA PHE A 115 10.14 1.27 -3.24
C PHE A 115 11.52 0.85 -2.73
N SER A 116 12.26 0.10 -3.53
CA SER A 116 13.65 -0.27 -3.25
C SER A 116 14.55 0.43 -4.26
N THR A 117 15.59 1.10 -3.77
CA THR A 117 16.66 1.63 -4.62
C THR A 117 17.43 0.50 -5.28
N ARG A 118 18.29 0.85 -6.24
CA ARG A 118 19.29 -0.08 -6.77
C ARG A 118 20.14 -0.65 -5.64
N SER A 119 20.59 -1.88 -5.82
CA SER A 119 21.55 -2.47 -4.91
C SER A 119 22.96 -1.97 -5.20
N PHE A 120 23.68 -1.62 -4.15
CA PHE A 120 25.06 -1.18 -4.23
C PHE A 120 25.94 -1.99 -3.29
N LEU A 121 27.14 -2.31 -3.76
CA LEU A 121 28.13 -3.03 -2.99
C LEU A 121 28.92 -2.05 -2.11
N ILE A 122 29.05 -2.36 -0.82
CA ILE A 122 29.93 -1.63 0.11
C ILE A 122 31.05 -2.56 0.56
N ARG A 123 32.28 -2.08 0.50
CA ARG A 123 33.50 -2.84 0.84
C ARG A 123 34.32 -2.18 1.94
N TYR A 124 34.33 -0.85 1.98
CA TYR A 124 35.24 -0.11 2.85
C TYR A 124 34.47 0.85 3.77
N CYS A 125 35.01 1.09 4.96
CA CYS A 125 34.57 2.20 5.82
C CYS A 125 34.82 3.54 5.11
N GLU A 126 34.01 4.54 5.41
CA GLU A 126 34.05 5.86 4.74
C GLU A 126 33.83 5.85 3.23
N GLU A 127 33.23 4.77 2.69
CA GLU A 127 32.88 4.67 1.27
C GLU A 127 31.59 5.46 0.97
N GLU A 128 31.62 6.28 -0.09
CA GLU A 128 30.45 7.01 -0.58
C GLU A 128 30.03 6.48 -1.95
N VAL A 129 28.74 6.24 -2.10
CA VAL A 129 28.10 5.74 -3.32
C VAL A 129 27.02 6.72 -3.73
N GLU A 130 27.11 7.26 -4.94
CA GLU A 130 26.03 8.00 -5.57
C GLU A 130 24.90 7.02 -5.89
N VAL A 131 23.67 7.28 -5.44
CA VAL A 131 22.52 6.40 -5.70
C VAL A 131 21.69 6.98 -6.84
N ASN A 132 21.33 8.25 -6.74
CA ASN A 132 20.53 9.03 -7.70
C ASN A 132 19.25 8.32 -8.18
N ASP A 133 18.58 7.61 -7.27
CA ASP A 133 17.31 6.93 -7.55
C ASP A 133 16.14 7.73 -6.98
N VAL A 134 15.06 7.84 -7.75
CA VAL A 134 13.84 8.55 -7.36
C VAL A 134 12.68 7.57 -7.29
N GLY A 135 12.01 7.48 -6.14
CA GLY A 135 10.76 6.77 -5.96
C GLY A 135 9.58 7.73 -5.88
N GLN A 136 8.57 7.54 -6.73
CA GLN A 136 7.33 8.33 -6.69
C GLN A 136 6.18 7.54 -6.07
N PHE A 137 5.53 8.18 -5.11
CA PHE A 137 4.44 7.64 -4.33
C PHE A 137 3.20 8.51 -4.48
N ARG A 138 2.04 7.88 -4.57
CA ARG A 138 0.75 8.56 -4.55
C ARG A 138 -0.01 8.19 -3.28
N VAL A 139 -0.42 9.21 -2.54
CA VAL A 139 -1.28 9.07 -1.35
C VAL A 139 -2.63 9.69 -1.67
N GLU A 140 -3.70 8.94 -1.41
CA GLU A 140 -5.07 9.48 -1.41
C GLU A 140 -5.60 9.50 0.01
N TYR A 141 -6.17 10.62 0.46
CA TYR A 141 -6.83 10.69 1.76
C TYR A 141 -8.13 11.49 1.71
N GLU A 142 -9.03 11.21 2.64
CA GLU A 142 -10.33 11.88 2.73
C GLU A 142 -10.21 13.21 3.51
N GLY A 143 -10.87 14.26 3.02
CA GLY A 143 -10.89 15.58 3.63
C GLY A 143 -9.84 16.57 3.10
N LEU A 144 -9.96 17.82 3.57
CA LEU A 144 -9.02 18.93 3.34
C LEU A 144 -8.09 19.13 4.53
N ASP A 145 -7.88 18.10 5.35
CA ASP A 145 -7.10 18.25 6.58
C ASP A 145 -5.65 18.61 6.25
N GLN A 146 -5.34 19.90 6.34
CA GLN A 146 -4.00 20.50 6.19
C GLN A 146 -3.04 20.14 7.33
N SER A 147 -3.46 19.24 8.23
CA SER A 147 -2.65 18.73 9.34
C SER A 147 -2.29 17.25 9.15
N ALA A 148 -2.51 16.72 7.94
CA ALA A 148 -2.23 15.35 7.56
C ALA A 148 -0.72 15.10 7.49
N SER A 149 -0.13 14.57 8.57
CA SER A 149 1.26 14.10 8.49
C SER A 149 1.35 12.75 7.77
N VAL A 150 2.28 12.64 6.83
CA VAL A 150 2.63 11.37 6.18
C VAL A 150 3.88 10.80 6.86
N VAL A 151 3.84 9.52 7.20
CA VAL A 151 4.99 8.82 7.78
C VAL A 151 5.82 8.22 6.65
N LEU A 152 7.11 8.54 6.63
CA LEU A 152 8.12 7.95 5.76
C LEU A 152 8.98 7.00 6.59
N GLU A 153 8.98 5.73 6.22
CA GLU A 153 9.84 4.69 6.78
C GLU A 153 10.93 4.37 5.76
N VAL A 154 12.19 4.41 6.19
CA VAL A 154 13.37 4.10 5.37
C VAL A 154 14.14 2.99 6.06
N ASP A 155 14.20 1.84 5.42
CA ASP A 155 14.92 0.65 5.87
C ASP A 155 16.24 0.52 5.13
N LEU A 156 17.30 0.23 5.87
CA LEU A 156 18.56 -0.26 5.35
C LEU A 156 18.47 -1.78 5.22
N MET A 157 18.49 -2.27 3.99
CA MET A 157 18.49 -3.69 3.68
C MET A 157 19.91 -4.15 3.40
N PHE A 158 20.28 -5.32 3.92
CA PHE A 158 21.61 -5.91 3.78
C PHE A 158 21.51 -7.37 3.35
N ALA A 159 22.34 -7.76 2.39
CA ALA A 159 22.60 -9.14 2.02
C ALA A 159 24.09 -9.47 2.21
N ASP A 160 24.33 -10.54 2.97
CA ASP A 160 25.68 -11.01 3.27
C ASP A 160 26.25 -11.78 2.07
N LEU A 161 27.42 -11.36 1.59
CA LEU A 161 28.10 -11.99 0.46
C LEU A 161 29.14 -13.04 0.87
N THR A 162 29.35 -13.28 2.18
CA THR A 162 30.28 -14.31 2.65
C THR A 162 29.93 -15.70 2.13
N ALA A 163 28.63 -16.01 2.02
CA ALA A 163 28.14 -17.26 1.45
C ALA A 163 28.51 -17.45 -0.03
N HIS A 164 28.68 -16.35 -0.78
CA HIS A 164 29.00 -16.36 -2.21
C HIS A 164 30.50 -16.19 -2.50
N GLY A 165 31.36 -16.40 -1.50
CA GLY A 165 32.81 -16.25 -1.64
C GLY A 165 33.31 -14.82 -1.55
N GLY A 166 32.50 -13.91 -0.98
CA GLY A 166 32.86 -12.54 -0.66
C GLY A 166 32.57 -11.52 -1.76
N ALA A 167 32.72 -10.24 -1.41
CA ALA A 167 32.45 -9.09 -2.27
C ALA A 167 33.28 -9.05 -3.57
N ASP A 168 34.43 -9.73 -3.59
CA ASP A 168 35.32 -9.79 -4.77
C ASP A 168 34.82 -10.78 -5.82
N ARG A 169 34.31 -11.94 -5.40
CA ARG A 169 33.84 -13.00 -6.30
C ARG A 169 32.41 -12.78 -6.79
N PHE A 170 31.56 -12.17 -5.95
CA PHE A 170 30.19 -11.87 -6.33
C PHE A 170 30.10 -10.91 -7.51
N GLY A 171 31.07 -9.98 -7.63
CA GLY A 171 31.14 -9.07 -8.77
C GLY A 171 31.41 -9.76 -10.12
N GLU A 172 32.13 -10.88 -10.13
CA GLU A 172 32.46 -11.60 -11.37
C GLU A 172 31.32 -12.51 -11.84
N HIS A 173 30.57 -13.10 -10.91
CA HIS A 173 29.43 -13.96 -11.20
C HIS A 173 28.29 -13.72 -10.19
N PRO A 174 27.51 -12.63 -10.36
CA PRO A 174 26.47 -12.28 -9.41
C PRO A 174 25.35 -13.32 -9.46
N ASP A 175 25.20 -14.10 -8.39
CA ASP A 175 24.04 -14.98 -8.19
C ASP A 175 22.98 -14.22 -7.40
N VAL A 176 22.28 -13.34 -8.10
CA VAL A 176 21.27 -12.44 -7.52
C VAL A 176 20.09 -13.21 -6.93
N ASP A 177 19.70 -14.34 -7.55
CA ASP A 177 18.52 -15.11 -7.15
C ASP A 177 18.69 -15.79 -5.78
N SER A 178 19.93 -16.06 -5.38
CA SER A 178 20.27 -16.65 -4.08
C SER A 178 20.47 -15.62 -2.97
N THR A 179 20.45 -14.32 -3.28
CA THR A 179 20.70 -13.27 -2.28
C THR A 179 19.47 -12.97 -1.41
N GLU A 180 19.56 -13.31 -0.13
CA GLU A 180 18.53 -12.98 0.86
C GLU A 180 18.83 -11.63 1.53
N PHE A 181 17.92 -10.67 1.37
CA PHE A 181 18.04 -9.36 2.01
C PHE A 181 17.29 -9.31 3.33
N LYS A 182 17.97 -8.88 4.40
CA LYS A 182 17.38 -8.60 5.71
C LYS A 182 17.37 -7.11 6.01
N SER A 183 16.31 -6.62 6.66
CA SER A 183 16.30 -5.27 7.21
C SER A 183 17.21 -5.24 8.44
N VAL A 184 18.19 -4.35 8.44
CA VAL A 184 19.19 -4.23 9.52
C VAL A 184 19.02 -2.99 10.38
N SER A 185 18.41 -1.94 9.83
CA SER A 185 18.10 -0.70 10.54
C SER A 185 16.94 0.00 9.83
N SER A 186 16.08 0.66 10.59
CA SER A 186 14.87 1.30 10.09
C SER A 186 14.72 2.67 10.73
N GLN A 187 14.52 3.70 9.92
CA GLN A 187 14.27 5.06 10.39
C GLN A 187 12.90 5.57 9.97
N ILE A 188 12.23 6.25 10.88
CA ILE A 188 10.85 6.72 10.70
C ILE A 188 10.82 8.24 10.82
N TYR A 189 10.33 8.90 9.77
CA TYR A 189 10.18 10.34 9.66
C TYR A 189 8.71 10.71 9.48
N ARG A 190 8.32 11.87 10.04
CA ARG A 190 6.99 12.44 9.85
C ARG A 190 7.10 13.67 8.96
N LEU A 191 6.52 13.59 7.78
CA LEU A 191 6.41 14.67 6.81
C LEU A 191 5.14 15.46 7.12
N HIS A 192 5.29 16.76 7.32
CA HIS A 192 4.19 17.69 7.56
C HIS A 192 3.91 18.53 6.31
N GLU A 193 2.69 19.05 6.19
CA GLU A 193 2.28 20.01 5.13
C GLU A 193 2.48 19.50 3.70
N VAL A 194 2.29 18.19 3.49
CA VAL A 194 2.59 17.51 2.23
C VAL A 194 1.69 18.02 1.09
N GLU A 195 0.50 18.51 1.42
CA GLU A 195 -0.46 19.17 0.52
C GLU A 195 -0.11 20.61 0.11
N SER A 196 0.70 21.33 0.89
CA SER A 196 1.14 22.69 0.51
C SER A 196 2.33 22.67 -0.46
N GLY A 197 2.89 21.49 -0.67
CA GLY A 197 4.13 21.28 -1.41
C GLY A 197 5.34 21.35 -0.49
N LEU A 198 6.07 20.25 -0.43
CA LEU A 198 7.28 20.08 0.38
C LEU A 198 8.48 19.96 -0.55
N HIS A 199 9.58 20.62 -0.21
CA HIS A 199 10.89 20.39 -0.82
C HIS A 199 11.92 20.49 0.28
N GLN A 200 12.35 19.34 0.81
CA GLN A 200 13.25 19.33 1.96
C GLN A 200 14.33 18.28 1.80
N PHE A 201 15.56 18.68 2.13
CA PHE A 201 16.68 17.78 2.34
C PHE A 201 16.57 17.14 3.72
N CYS A 202 16.58 15.80 3.75
CA CYS A 202 16.44 14.98 4.95
C CYS A 202 17.59 13.96 4.99
N PRO A 203 18.67 14.24 5.74
CA PRO A 203 19.73 13.26 5.95
C PRO A 203 19.25 12.16 6.91
N VAL A 204 19.32 10.91 6.46
CA VAL A 204 18.96 9.74 7.26
C VAL A 204 20.21 9.12 7.85
N VAL A 205 20.31 9.16 9.18
CA VAL A 205 21.39 8.52 9.93
C VAL A 205 20.84 7.23 10.54
N PHE A 206 21.50 6.12 10.28
CA PHE A 206 21.11 4.81 10.81
C PHE A 206 21.75 4.54 12.18
N ASP A 207 21.37 3.41 12.79
CA ASP A 207 21.73 3.06 14.16
C ASP A 207 23.25 2.94 14.40
N GLU A 208 23.65 2.93 15.68
CA GLU A 208 25.05 2.80 16.10
C GLU A 208 25.76 1.56 15.53
N PHE A 209 25.02 0.47 15.30
CA PHE A 209 25.55 -0.77 14.70
C PHE A 209 25.62 -0.74 13.18
N HIS A 210 25.01 0.25 12.53
CA HIS A 210 25.02 0.42 11.08
C HIS A 210 25.23 1.90 10.77
N PHE A 211 26.34 2.46 11.25
CA PHE A 211 26.54 3.90 11.19
C PHE A 211 26.82 4.34 9.74
N CYS A 212 25.76 4.76 9.06
CA CYS A 212 25.80 5.27 7.70
C CYS A 212 24.80 6.41 7.54
N LEU A 213 25.01 7.20 6.48
CA LEU A 213 24.24 8.38 6.15
C LEU A 213 23.65 8.21 4.75
N ALA A 214 22.33 8.32 4.61
CA ALA A 214 21.68 8.44 3.32
C ALA A 214 21.15 9.86 3.13
N ASN A 215 21.62 10.53 2.07
CA ASN A 215 21.17 11.86 1.69
C ASN A 215 19.91 11.74 0.84
N ILE A 216 18.79 12.20 1.38
CA ILE A 216 17.48 12.11 0.74
C ILE A 216 16.90 13.51 0.54
N VAL A 217 16.31 13.77 -0.62
CA VAL A 217 15.46 14.93 -0.85
C VAL A 217 14.02 14.47 -1.04
N VAL A 218 13.13 15.00 -0.22
CA VAL A 218 11.69 14.71 -0.31
C VAL A 218 11.00 15.88 -0.99
N HIS A 219 10.29 15.56 -2.07
CA HIS A 219 9.42 16.48 -2.79
C HIS A 219 7.98 16.04 -2.61
N SER A 220 7.07 16.96 -2.39
CA SER A 220 5.64 16.68 -2.49
C SER A 220 4.91 17.75 -3.25
N THR A 221 3.82 17.33 -3.92
CA THR A 221 2.92 18.22 -4.63
C THR A 221 1.50 17.71 -4.52
N LEU A 222 0.57 18.63 -4.37
CA LEU A 222 -0.86 18.35 -4.49
C LEU A 222 -1.20 18.15 -5.97
N LEU A 223 -1.73 16.98 -6.32
CA LEU A 223 -2.10 16.68 -7.71
C LEU A 223 -3.53 17.08 -8.04
N ASP A 224 -4.49 16.64 -7.24
CA ASP A 224 -5.91 16.77 -7.58
C ASP A 224 -6.83 16.57 -6.36
N PHE A 225 -8.06 17.04 -6.47
CA PHE A 225 -9.14 16.77 -5.53
C PHE A 225 -10.25 15.96 -6.21
N ARG A 226 -10.46 14.73 -5.75
CA ARG A 226 -11.48 13.81 -6.25
C ARG A 226 -12.73 13.85 -5.38
N LEU A 227 -13.81 14.42 -5.91
CA LEU A 227 -15.12 14.37 -5.27
C LEU A 227 -15.82 13.04 -5.61
N ARG A 228 -16.05 12.19 -4.60
CA ARG A 228 -16.84 10.96 -4.74
C ARG A 228 -18.19 11.14 -4.05
N VAL A 229 -19.26 10.91 -4.80
CA VAL A 229 -20.60 10.81 -4.19
C VAL A 229 -20.67 9.43 -3.54
N ASN A 230 -20.60 9.35 -2.21
CA ASN A 230 -20.77 8.08 -1.52
C ASN A 230 -22.22 7.64 -1.72
N ALA A 231 -22.45 6.65 -2.60
CA ALA A 231 -23.72 5.96 -2.62
C ALA A 231 -23.87 5.29 -1.26
N VAL A 232 -24.76 5.81 -0.41
CA VAL A 232 -25.04 5.25 0.91
C VAL A 232 -25.41 3.78 0.72
N ASP A 233 -24.51 2.88 1.10
CA ASP A 233 -24.82 1.46 1.18
C ASP A 233 -25.92 1.30 2.21
N ARG A 234 -27.15 1.07 1.74
CA ARG A 234 -28.30 0.72 2.57
C ARG A 234 -28.13 -0.71 3.09
N VAL A 235 -27.12 -0.96 3.91
CA VAL A 235 -27.04 -2.20 4.68
C VAL A 235 -27.94 -2.04 5.92
N LEU A 236 -29.18 -2.51 5.73
CA LEU A 236 -30.04 -3.13 6.74
C LEU A 236 -30.52 -2.27 7.92
N LEU A 237 -31.43 -1.32 7.65
CA LEU A 237 -32.55 -1.11 8.56
C LEU A 237 -33.60 -2.18 8.27
N ARG A 238 -33.41 -3.38 8.84
CA ARG A 238 -34.50 -4.36 8.98
C ARG A 238 -35.55 -3.72 9.91
N PRO A 239 -36.82 -3.56 9.51
CA PRO A 239 -37.83 -3.05 10.43
C PRO A 239 -37.96 -4.04 11.59
N LYS A 240 -37.76 -3.55 12.82
CA LYS A 240 -38.12 -4.26 14.04
C LYS A 240 -39.64 -4.48 13.98
N VAL A 241 -40.06 -5.72 13.71
CA VAL A 241 -41.47 -6.11 13.81
C VAL A 241 -41.89 -5.86 15.25
N ALA A 242 -42.88 -4.98 15.44
CA ALA A 242 -43.46 -4.71 16.74
C ALA A 242 -44.23 -5.95 17.25
N PRO A 243 -44.17 -6.27 18.56
CA PRO A 243 -44.98 -7.35 19.11
C PRO A 243 -46.46 -6.94 19.08
N GLN A 244 -47.31 -7.73 18.41
CA GLN A 244 -48.76 -7.61 18.48
C GLN A 244 -49.22 -7.95 19.90
N GLN A 245 -49.87 -6.97 20.54
CA GLN A 245 -50.60 -7.17 21.79
C GLN A 245 -51.92 -7.90 21.54
N ALA A 246 -52.26 -8.71 22.54
CA ALA A 246 -53.41 -9.59 22.68
C ALA A 246 -54.78 -9.02 22.29
N SER A 247 -55.62 -9.88 21.72
CA SER A 247 -57.06 -9.86 21.95
C SER A 247 -57.46 -11.20 22.54
N ASP A 248 -57.91 -11.15 23.79
CA ASP A 248 -58.56 -12.20 24.53
C ASP A 248 -59.79 -12.71 23.78
N ASP A 249 -59.95 -14.03 23.69
CA ASP A 249 -61.27 -14.66 23.73
C ASP A 249 -61.14 -16.08 24.31
N ALA A 250 -61.84 -16.28 25.42
CA ALA A 250 -61.87 -17.48 26.22
C ALA A 250 -62.98 -18.43 25.75
N ALA A 251 -62.66 -19.70 25.49
CA ALA A 251 -63.61 -20.81 25.67
C ALA A 251 -62.90 -22.18 25.63
N GLY A 252 -62.83 -22.82 26.81
CA GLY A 252 -63.06 -24.25 27.05
C GLY A 252 -62.22 -25.31 26.32
N ALA A 253 -61.36 -26.02 27.08
CA ALA A 253 -61.54 -27.45 27.39
C ALA A 253 -60.23 -28.11 27.90
N GLN A 254 -60.26 -28.50 29.17
CA GLN A 254 -59.78 -29.76 29.76
C GLN A 254 -58.55 -30.49 29.15
N GLY A 255 -57.56 -30.80 30.00
CA GLY A 255 -56.71 -31.99 29.79
C GLY A 255 -55.27 -31.91 30.32
N ALA A 256 -55.11 -32.30 31.58
CA ALA A 256 -53.91 -32.78 32.28
C ALA A 256 -52.58 -32.96 31.51
N SER A 257 -51.47 -32.46 32.07
CA SER A 257 -50.44 -33.30 32.73
C SER A 257 -49.22 -32.47 33.18
N ARG A 258 -48.69 -32.83 34.35
CA ARG A 258 -47.57 -32.19 35.07
C ARG A 258 -46.24 -32.34 34.34
N PRO A 259 -45.24 -31.50 34.69
CA PRO A 259 -44.04 -32.09 35.30
C PRO A 259 -43.66 -31.43 36.63
N PRO A 260 -42.87 -32.11 37.48
CA PRO A 260 -42.58 -31.66 38.83
C PRO A 260 -41.43 -30.64 38.90
N ALA A 261 -41.51 -29.87 39.98
CA ALA A 261 -40.54 -28.92 40.50
C ALA A 261 -39.23 -29.58 40.94
N ALA A 262 -38.14 -28.80 40.94
CA ALA A 262 -37.21 -28.67 42.08
C ALA A 262 -36.09 -27.66 41.75
N VAL A 263 -36.02 -26.55 42.50
CA VAL A 263 -34.94 -26.21 43.48
C VAL A 263 -33.84 -25.38 42.81
N VAL A 264 -33.82 -24.04 42.93
CA VAL A 264 -33.48 -23.17 44.08
C VAL A 264 -32.06 -23.38 44.61
N ALA A 265 -31.22 -22.35 44.39
CA ALA A 265 -30.16 -21.78 45.27
C ALA A 265 -28.99 -21.32 44.39
N ALA A 266 -28.77 -20.02 44.14
CA ALA A 266 -28.34 -18.97 45.07
C ALA A 266 -26.84 -19.02 45.45
N LEU A 267 -26.14 -17.99 44.96
CA LEU A 267 -25.17 -17.15 45.67
C LEU A 267 -23.75 -17.67 46.03
N GLY A 268 -22.79 -16.77 45.79
CA GLY A 268 -21.55 -16.61 46.56
C GLY A 268 -20.30 -17.01 45.78
N ALA A 269 -19.53 -16.09 45.18
CA ALA A 269 -18.61 -15.12 45.79
C ALA A 269 -17.18 -15.66 45.99
N SER A 270 -16.25 -14.83 45.51
CA SER A 270 -14.85 -14.64 45.92
C SER A 270 -13.84 -15.79 45.78
N GLY A 271 -12.81 -15.48 45.01
CA GLY A 271 -11.49 -16.10 44.94
C GLY A 271 -10.66 -15.32 43.94
#